data_AF-A0AAN9FT23-F1
#
_entry.id   AF-A0AAN9FT23-F1
#
_cell.length_a   1.000
_cell.length_b   1.000
_cell.length_c   1.000
_cell.angle_alpha   90.00
_cell.angle_beta   90.00
_cell.angle_gamma   90.00
#
_symmetry.space_group_name_H-M   'P 1'
#
loop_
_entity.id
_entity.type
_entity.pdbx_description
1 polymer ?
#
loop_
_entity_poly.entity_id
_entity_poly.type
_entity_poly.pdbx_seq_one_letter_code
_entity_poly.pdbx_strand_id
1 'polypeptide(L)'
;MNVAGNIASFVCFLAPLPTFYRVCKKKSTEGFQAIPYVAALFSAMLWIFYAYVKTGATLLITINAFGCVIETIYLAIYITYCPKKVRMSTLRMILLVNFGGCCAIVLLTHLLAKGEGRVKLLGWICVVFSTSVFAAPLSIIRVVIRTKSVEFLPFPLSLLLTISAVMWLLYGVSLKDIYVTLPNIVGLTFGTIQMILYAMYRKNKPVKDEKLPEHNGDINNENVATTVTTEEKKEEVDKAEKGDIEIGVKREEKQEEQLNKKQDHNIIVHDQTEHNKNKTEDRESCEV
;
A
#
# COMPACT_ATOMS: atom_id res chain seq x y z
N MET A 1 -11.23 -33.12 14.87
CA MET A 1 -11.44 -31.93 14.02
C MET A 1 -10.36 -30.85 14.22
N ASN A 2 -9.97 -30.50 15.45
CA ASN A 2 -9.11 -29.33 15.71
C ASN A 2 -7.60 -29.45 15.41
N VAL A 3 -7.08 -30.66 15.12
CA VAL A 3 -5.67 -30.87 14.75
C VAL A 3 -5.39 -30.40 13.32
N ALA A 4 -6.32 -30.62 12.39
CA ALA A 4 -6.15 -30.26 10.98
C ALA A 4 -6.03 -28.75 10.75
N GLY A 5 -6.74 -27.93 11.54
CA GLY A 5 -6.63 -26.46 11.49
C GLY A 5 -5.27 -25.94 11.94
N ASN A 6 -4.68 -26.57 12.96
CA ASN A 6 -3.31 -26.27 13.38
C ASN A 6 -2.30 -26.67 12.30
N ILE A 7 -2.46 -27.86 11.68
CA ILE A 7 -1.59 -28.31 10.59
C ILE A 7 -1.65 -27.34 9.40
N ALA A 8 -2.85 -26.97 8.93
CA ALA A 8 -3.01 -26.01 7.84
C ALA A 8 -2.37 -24.66 8.18
N SER A 9 -2.57 -24.19 9.42
CA SER A 9 -1.98 -22.93 9.90
C SER A 9 -0.45 -23.01 9.98
N PHE A 10 0.12 -24.13 10.43
CA PHE A 10 1.56 -24.36 10.41
C PHE A 10 2.12 -24.28 9.00
N VAL A 11 1.47 -24.94 8.04
CA VAL A 11 1.89 -24.87 6.62
C VAL A 11 1.82 -23.42 6.10
N CYS A 12 0.78 -22.66 6.48
CA CYS A 12 0.68 -21.24 6.11
C CYS A 12 1.83 -20.40 6.69
N PHE A 13 2.23 -20.61 7.95
CA PHE A 13 3.39 -19.94 8.54
C PHE A 13 4.72 -20.32 7.88
N LEU A 14 4.79 -21.53 7.31
CA LEU A 14 5.97 -22.00 6.58
C LEU A 14 5.97 -21.59 5.11
N ALA A 15 4.88 -21.00 4.59
CA ALA A 15 4.80 -20.56 3.20
C ALA A 15 5.92 -19.59 2.79
N PRO A 16 6.42 -18.66 3.65
CA PRO A 16 7.55 -17.80 3.32
C PRO A 16 8.93 -18.48 3.37
N LEU A 17 9.06 -19.74 3.82
CA LEU A 17 10.36 -20.42 3.93
C LEU A 17 11.19 -20.40 2.64
N PRO A 18 10.64 -20.69 1.45
CA PRO A 18 11.42 -20.66 0.21
C PRO A 18 11.97 -19.26 -0.09
N THR A 19 11.20 -18.21 0.23
CA THR A 19 11.61 -16.82 0.10
C THR A 19 12.79 -16.51 1.01
N PHE A 20 12.72 -16.88 2.29
CA PHE A 20 13.82 -16.64 3.23
C PHE A 20 15.04 -17.51 2.99
N TYR A 21 14.87 -18.72 2.49
CA TYR A 21 15.97 -19.55 2.01
C TYR A 21 16.73 -18.84 0.87
N ARG A 22 16.01 -18.23 -0.08
CA ARG A 22 16.59 -17.41 -1.14
C ARG A 22 17.35 -16.20 -0.59
N VAL A 23 16.76 -15.48 0.39
CA VAL A 23 17.43 -14.36 1.08
C VAL A 23 18.75 -14.80 1.73
N CYS A 24 18.76 -15.93 2.44
CA CYS A 24 19.97 -16.49 3.05
C CYS A 24 21.04 -16.86 2.01
N LYS A 25 20.63 -17.48 0.89
CA LYS A 25 21.54 -17.87 -0.19
C LYS A 25 22.13 -16.68 -0.93
N LYS A 26 21.32 -15.64 -1.16
CA LYS A 26 21.70 -14.43 -1.90
C LYS A 26 22.32 -13.35 -1.02
N LYS A 27 22.25 -13.50 0.31
CA LYS A 27 22.73 -12.53 1.31
C LYS A 27 22.14 -11.12 1.10
N SER A 28 20.93 -11.05 0.56
CA SER A 28 20.21 -9.82 0.22
C SER A 28 18.72 -10.08 0.28
N THR A 29 17.94 -9.07 0.70
CA THR A 29 16.48 -9.16 0.72
C THR A 29 15.84 -8.94 -0.65
N GLU A 30 16.60 -8.65 -1.71
CA GLU A 30 16.11 -8.56 -3.11
C GLU A 30 14.82 -7.71 -3.30
N GLY A 31 14.60 -6.71 -2.45
CA GLY A 31 13.41 -5.85 -2.48
C GLY A 31 12.20 -6.35 -1.69
N PHE A 32 12.25 -7.54 -1.06
CA PHE A 32 11.20 -8.01 -0.15
C PHE A 32 10.99 -7.03 1.01
N GLN A 33 9.74 -6.82 1.40
CA GLN A 33 9.36 -5.92 2.50
C GLN A 33 9.20 -6.67 3.82
N ALA A 34 9.56 -6.02 4.93
CA ALA A 34 9.38 -6.58 6.28
C ALA A 34 7.94 -6.47 6.82
N ILE A 35 7.13 -5.58 6.23
CA ILE A 35 5.79 -5.20 6.72
C ILE A 35 4.90 -6.41 7.00
N PRO A 36 4.77 -7.40 6.10
CA PRO A 36 3.90 -8.56 6.34
C PRO A 36 4.29 -9.35 7.59
N TYR A 37 5.59 -9.50 7.85
CA TYR A 37 6.12 -10.28 8.97
C TYR A 37 5.97 -9.53 10.31
N VAL A 38 6.19 -8.21 10.30
CA VAL A 38 5.94 -7.36 11.48
C VAL A 38 4.45 -7.35 11.84
N ALA A 39 3.57 -7.24 10.84
CA ALA A 39 2.12 -7.28 11.05
C ALA A 39 1.66 -8.68 11.52
N ALA A 40 2.20 -9.75 10.95
CA ALA A 40 1.90 -11.12 11.37
C ALA A 40 2.34 -11.40 12.82
N LEU A 41 3.54 -10.97 13.22
CA LEU A 41 4.02 -11.07 14.59
C LEU A 41 3.09 -10.32 15.57
N PHE A 42 2.69 -9.09 15.22
CA PHE A 42 1.77 -8.32 16.04
C PHE A 42 0.40 -8.98 16.15
N SER A 43 -0.14 -9.50 15.04
CA SER A 43 -1.38 -10.27 15.02
C SER A 43 -1.31 -11.46 15.98
N ALA A 44 -0.23 -12.23 15.92
CA ALA A 44 -0.04 -13.42 16.73
C ALA A 44 0.00 -13.07 18.23
N MET A 45 0.70 -12.01 18.61
CA MET A 45 0.71 -11.52 20.00
C MET A 45 -0.67 -11.05 20.47
N LEU A 46 -1.44 -10.36 19.62
CA LEU A 46 -2.82 -9.95 19.95
C LEU A 46 -3.73 -11.16 20.20
N TRP A 47 -3.65 -12.17 19.34
CA TRP A 47 -4.43 -13.39 19.49
C TRP A 47 -4.05 -14.19 20.73
N ILE A 48 -2.76 -14.24 21.09
CA ILE A 48 -2.31 -14.83 22.37
C ILE A 48 -2.91 -14.06 23.54
N PHE A 49 -2.84 -12.71 23.53
CA PHE A 49 -3.36 -11.91 24.64
C PHE A 49 -4.88 -12.05 24.78
N TYR A 50 -5.62 -12.04 23.66
CA TYR A 50 -7.05 -12.31 23.64
C TYR A 50 -7.38 -13.68 24.22
N ALA A 51 -6.71 -14.74 23.76
CA ALA A 51 -6.96 -16.10 24.21
C ALA A 51 -6.62 -16.30 25.71
N TYR A 52 -5.55 -15.67 26.18
CA TYR A 52 -5.15 -15.66 27.58
C TYR A 52 -6.23 -15.02 28.46
N VAL A 53 -6.78 -13.86 28.04
CA VAL A 53 -7.80 -13.14 28.81
C VAL A 53 -9.17 -13.84 28.76
N LYS A 54 -9.55 -14.42 27.61
CA LYS A 54 -10.83 -15.13 27.43
C LYS A 54 -10.90 -16.43 28.25
N THR A 55 -9.76 -17.11 28.44
CA THR A 55 -9.67 -18.49 28.98
C THR A 55 -10.32 -19.55 28.08
N GLY A 56 -9.89 -20.82 28.18
CA GLY A 56 -10.47 -21.93 27.40
C GLY A 56 -10.11 -22.00 25.91
N ALA A 57 -9.22 -21.14 25.41
CA ALA A 57 -8.81 -21.06 24.01
C ALA A 57 -7.37 -21.55 23.76
N THR A 58 -6.96 -22.67 24.37
CA THR A 58 -5.56 -23.16 24.35
C THR A 58 -5.00 -23.36 22.95
N LEU A 59 -5.82 -23.85 21.99
CA LEU A 59 -5.37 -24.06 20.61
C LEU A 59 -5.01 -22.76 19.90
N LEU A 60 -5.72 -21.68 20.21
CA LEU A 60 -5.44 -20.36 19.69
C LEU A 60 -4.12 -19.81 20.24
N ILE A 61 -3.79 -20.14 21.51
CA ILE A 61 -2.48 -19.82 22.09
C ILE A 61 -1.38 -20.61 21.39
N THR A 62 -1.52 -21.94 21.24
CA THR A 62 -0.45 -22.79 20.71
C THR A 62 -0.05 -22.40 19.29
N ILE A 63 -1.02 -22.14 18.41
CA ILE A 63 -0.72 -21.81 17.02
C ILE A 63 -0.06 -20.43 16.88
N ASN A 64 -0.53 -19.44 17.64
CA ASN A 64 -0.02 -18.09 17.56
C ASN A 64 1.33 -17.98 18.28
N ALA A 65 1.57 -18.79 19.32
CA ALA A 65 2.90 -18.91 19.93
C ALA A 65 3.91 -19.46 18.92
N PHE A 66 3.55 -20.49 18.16
CA PHE A 66 4.37 -20.97 17.05
C PHE A 66 4.57 -19.89 15.98
N GLY A 67 3.50 -19.17 15.61
CA GLY A 67 3.56 -18.03 14.70
C GLY A 67 4.56 -16.98 15.17
N CYS A 68 4.51 -16.57 16.44
CA CYS A 68 5.47 -15.63 17.03
C CYS A 68 6.92 -16.10 16.86
N VAL A 69 7.20 -17.38 17.09
CA VAL A 69 8.55 -17.95 16.93
C VAL A 69 9.01 -17.86 15.48
N ILE A 70 8.18 -18.33 14.54
CA ILE A 70 8.53 -18.35 13.11
C ILE A 70 8.67 -16.93 12.55
N GLU A 71 7.75 -16.02 12.85
CA GLU A 71 7.81 -14.62 12.38
C GLU A 71 9.03 -13.89 12.97
N THR A 72 9.40 -14.18 14.22
CA THR A 72 10.64 -13.65 14.82
C THR A 72 11.88 -14.16 14.07
N ILE A 73 11.92 -15.44 13.69
CA ILE A 73 13.01 -16.01 12.88
C ILE A 73 13.08 -15.31 11.52
N TYR A 74 11.95 -15.13 10.83
CA TYR A 74 11.89 -14.41 9.56
C TYR A 74 12.40 -12.98 9.67
N LEU A 75 11.96 -12.24 10.70
CA LEU A 75 12.42 -10.89 10.95
C LEU A 75 13.91 -10.82 11.29
N ALA A 76 14.44 -11.78 12.06
CA ALA A 76 15.87 -11.86 12.37
C ALA A 76 16.70 -12.08 11.09
N ILE A 77 16.28 -13.00 10.22
CA ILE A 77 16.91 -13.24 8.91
C ILE A 77 16.82 -11.96 8.06
N TYR A 78 15.65 -11.33 8.00
CA TYR A 78 15.44 -10.10 7.22
C TYR A 78 16.39 -8.99 7.66
N ILE A 79 16.45 -8.70 8.97
CA ILE A 79 17.31 -7.66 9.56
C ILE A 79 18.79 -7.94 9.27
N THR A 80 19.19 -9.22 9.28
CA THR A 80 20.57 -9.62 9.01
C THR A 80 20.99 -9.24 7.59
N TYR A 81 20.12 -9.49 6.60
CA TYR A 81 20.46 -9.37 5.18
C TYR A 81 19.93 -8.11 4.48
N CYS A 82 19.13 -7.28 5.14
CA CYS A 82 18.63 -6.04 4.53
C CYS A 82 19.65 -4.89 4.60
N PRO A 83 19.59 -3.92 3.66
CA PRO A 83 20.43 -2.72 3.67
C PRO A 83 20.26 -1.87 4.93
N LYS A 84 21.31 -1.15 5.36
CA LYS A 84 21.31 -0.35 6.62
C LYS A 84 20.13 0.61 6.75
N LYS A 85 19.76 1.32 5.66
CA LYS A 85 18.63 2.27 5.65
C LYS A 85 17.30 1.56 5.96
N VAL A 86 17.05 0.43 5.30
CA VAL A 86 15.84 -0.38 5.50
C VAL A 86 15.85 -1.04 6.87
N ARG A 87 17.01 -1.51 7.34
CA ARG A 87 17.18 -2.15 8.65
C ARG A 87 16.70 -1.27 9.80
N MET A 88 17.10 0.00 9.80
CA MET A 88 16.67 0.93 10.86
C MET A 88 15.16 1.20 10.80
N SER A 89 14.61 1.34 9.59
CA SER A 89 13.17 1.46 9.40
C SER A 89 12.41 0.23 9.92
N THR A 90 12.89 -0.98 9.61
CA THR A 90 12.32 -2.24 10.10
C THR A 90 12.41 -2.35 11.62
N LEU A 91 13.56 -2.05 12.23
CA LEU A 91 13.73 -2.07 13.69
C LEU A 91 12.78 -1.08 14.38
N ARG A 92 12.67 0.14 13.85
CA ARG A 92 11.71 1.14 14.35
C ARG A 92 10.28 0.64 14.22
N MET A 93 9.92 0.01 13.11
CA MET A 93 8.58 -0.55 12.90
C MET A 93 8.28 -1.70 13.87
N ILE A 94 9.24 -2.58 14.14
CA ILE A 94 9.11 -3.63 15.16
C ILE A 94 8.91 -2.99 16.54
N LEU A 95 9.74 -2.03 16.93
CA LEU A 95 9.63 -1.35 18.22
C LEU A 95 8.27 -0.66 18.37
N LEU A 96 7.84 0.12 17.37
CA LEU A 96 6.58 0.88 17.45
C LEU A 96 5.35 -0.02 17.41
N VAL A 97 5.28 -0.94 16.44
CA VAL A 97 4.07 -1.76 16.24
C VAL A 97 4.00 -2.89 17.25
N ASN A 98 5.10 -3.63 17.45
CA ASN A 98 5.08 -4.81 18.32
C ASN A 98 5.20 -4.42 19.79
N PHE A 99 6.27 -3.73 20.20
CA PHE A 99 6.44 -3.35 21.60
C PHE A 99 5.49 -2.22 21.99
N GLY A 100 5.54 -1.10 21.27
CA GLY A 100 4.68 0.08 21.54
C GLY A 100 3.20 -0.26 21.43
N GLY A 101 2.78 -0.92 20.35
CA GLY A 101 1.39 -1.35 20.15
C GLY A 101 0.90 -2.33 21.21
N CYS A 102 1.69 -3.36 21.58
CA CYS A 102 1.29 -4.29 22.62
C CYS A 102 1.20 -3.59 23.99
N CYS A 103 2.19 -2.77 24.36
CA CYS A 103 2.15 -2.00 25.60
C CYS A 103 0.93 -1.08 25.65
N ALA A 104 0.64 -0.36 24.55
CA ALA A 104 -0.52 0.52 24.47
C ALA A 104 -1.83 -0.26 24.64
N ILE A 105 -1.98 -1.42 23.99
CA ILE A 105 -3.20 -2.24 24.10
C ILE A 105 -3.35 -2.83 25.49
N VAL A 106 -2.28 -3.31 26.12
CA VAL A 106 -2.31 -3.78 27.51
C VAL A 106 -2.74 -2.66 28.44
N LEU A 107 -2.13 -1.47 28.33
CA LEU A 107 -2.50 -0.32 29.16
C LEU A 107 -3.96 0.10 28.92
N LEU A 108 -4.36 0.28 27.67
CA LEU A 108 -5.71 0.68 27.27
C LEU A 108 -6.76 -0.30 27.84
N THR A 109 -6.49 -1.60 27.71
CA THR A 109 -7.42 -2.63 28.18
C THR A 109 -7.49 -2.73 29.70
N HIS A 110 -6.39 -2.48 30.42
CA HIS A 110 -6.39 -2.40 31.88
C HIS A 110 -7.07 -1.14 32.42
N LEU A 111 -6.99 -0.01 31.69
CA LEU A 111 -7.57 1.27 32.09
C LEU A 111 -9.07 1.36 31.77
N LEU A 112 -9.50 0.89 30.59
CA LEU A 112 -10.87 1.08 30.10
C LEU A 112 -11.82 -0.08 30.37
N ALA A 113 -11.31 -1.27 30.70
CA ALA A 113 -12.15 -2.46 30.80
C ALA A 113 -11.71 -3.44 31.89
N LYS A 114 -12.69 -4.10 32.52
CA LYS A 114 -12.46 -5.18 33.49
C LYS A 114 -13.34 -6.38 33.15
N GLY A 115 -12.91 -7.58 33.54
CA GLY A 115 -13.66 -8.82 33.33
C GLY A 115 -14.06 -9.03 31.87
N GLU A 116 -15.35 -9.28 31.64
CA GLU A 116 -15.91 -9.52 30.29
C GLU A 116 -15.74 -8.34 29.33
N GLY A 117 -15.78 -7.10 29.83
CA GLY A 117 -15.56 -5.92 28.99
C GLY A 117 -14.19 -5.93 28.32
N ARG A 118 -13.19 -6.48 29.02
CA ARG A 118 -11.81 -6.60 28.50
C ARG A 118 -11.72 -7.60 27.36
N VAL A 119 -12.43 -8.73 27.47
CA VAL A 119 -12.55 -9.73 26.41
C VAL A 119 -13.21 -9.11 25.17
N LYS A 120 -14.28 -8.34 25.36
CA LYS A 120 -15.00 -7.69 24.25
C LYS A 120 -14.13 -6.66 23.51
N LEU A 121 -13.44 -5.79 24.26
CA LEU A 121 -12.54 -4.79 23.71
C LEU A 121 -11.40 -5.44 22.91
N LEU A 122 -10.71 -6.42 23.51
CA LEU A 122 -9.65 -7.16 22.83
C LEU A 122 -10.14 -7.93 21.61
N GLY A 123 -11.31 -8.56 21.71
CA GLY A 123 -11.91 -9.28 20.61
C GLY A 123 -12.15 -8.38 19.40
N TRP A 124 -12.71 -7.18 19.60
CA TRP A 124 -12.91 -6.22 18.51
C TRP A 124 -11.60 -5.70 17.92
N ILE A 125 -10.59 -5.44 18.74
CA ILE A 125 -9.25 -5.08 18.25
C ILE A 125 -8.69 -6.20 17.36
N CYS A 126 -8.80 -7.46 17.79
CA CYS A 126 -8.37 -8.62 17.00
C CYS A 126 -9.13 -8.73 15.68
N VAL A 127 -10.46 -8.50 15.67
CA VAL A 127 -11.28 -8.52 14.46
C VAL A 127 -10.85 -7.42 13.48
N VAL A 128 -10.69 -6.18 13.95
CA VAL A 128 -10.28 -5.06 13.08
C VAL A 128 -8.91 -5.32 12.49
N PHE A 129 -7.94 -5.72 13.33
CA PHE A 129 -6.59 -6.00 12.84
C PHE A 129 -6.58 -7.18 11.86
N SER A 130 -7.25 -8.29 12.21
CA SER A 130 -7.30 -9.48 11.35
C SER A 130 -8.06 -9.26 10.05
N THR A 131 -9.03 -8.34 10.00
CA THR A 131 -9.72 -8.02 8.74
C THR A 131 -8.93 -7.05 7.87
N SER A 132 -8.11 -6.18 8.47
CA SER A 132 -7.27 -5.22 7.72
C SER A 132 -6.29 -5.91 6.75
N VAL A 133 -5.81 -7.11 7.09
CA VAL A 133 -4.87 -7.86 6.24
C VAL A 133 -5.50 -8.32 4.93
N PHE A 134 -6.83 -8.32 4.81
CA PHE A 134 -7.52 -8.67 3.56
C PHE A 134 -7.38 -7.62 2.45
N ALA A 135 -6.79 -6.45 2.75
CA ALA A 135 -6.42 -5.46 1.73
C ALA A 135 -5.48 -6.04 0.66
N ALA A 136 -4.53 -6.89 1.06
CA ALA A 136 -3.60 -7.56 0.13
C ALA A 136 -4.32 -8.52 -0.84
N PRO A 137 -5.09 -9.53 -0.37
CA PRO A 137 -5.83 -10.40 -1.28
C PRO A 137 -6.89 -9.66 -2.11
N LEU A 138 -7.47 -8.56 -1.61
CA LEU A 138 -8.34 -7.69 -2.43
C LEU A 138 -7.58 -7.06 -3.60
N SER A 139 -6.36 -6.56 -3.36
CA SER A 139 -5.49 -6.02 -4.40
C SER A 139 -5.17 -7.08 -5.46
N ILE A 140 -4.82 -8.30 -5.04
CA ILE A 140 -4.54 -9.42 -5.95
C ILE A 140 -5.78 -9.78 -6.79
N ILE A 141 -6.97 -9.86 -6.17
CA ILE A 141 -8.23 -10.11 -6.89
C ILE A 141 -8.45 -9.05 -7.98
N ARG A 142 -8.25 -7.76 -7.65
CA ARG A 142 -8.37 -6.66 -8.61
C ARG A 142 -7.39 -6.82 -9.79
N VAL A 143 -6.14 -7.19 -9.51
CA VAL A 143 -5.12 -7.44 -10.54
C VAL A 143 -5.50 -8.61 -11.43
N VAL A 144 -5.98 -9.73 -10.87
CA VAL A 144 -6.40 -10.91 -11.65
C VAL A 144 -7.56 -10.57 -12.58
N ILE A 145 -8.55 -9.80 -12.11
CA ILE A 145 -9.71 -9.40 -12.92
C ILE A 145 -9.29 -8.47 -14.08
N ARG A 146 -8.34 -7.57 -13.84
CA ARG A 146 -7.82 -6.60 -14.82
C ARG A 146 -6.93 -7.27 -15.86
N THR A 147 -5.93 -8.04 -15.42
CA THR A 147 -4.94 -8.70 -16.28
C THR A 147 -5.45 -9.99 -16.93
N LYS A 148 -6.61 -10.51 -16.47
CA LYS A 148 -7.17 -11.80 -16.90
C LYS A 148 -6.20 -12.97 -16.71
N SER A 149 -5.23 -12.82 -15.80
CA SER A 149 -4.13 -13.74 -15.54
C SER A 149 -4.09 -14.11 -14.07
N VAL A 150 -3.72 -15.37 -13.78
CA VAL A 150 -3.59 -15.92 -12.42
C VAL A 150 -2.14 -16.01 -11.95
N GLU A 151 -1.21 -15.35 -12.65
CA GLU A 151 0.23 -15.38 -12.36
C GLU A 151 0.55 -14.99 -10.90
N PHE A 152 -0.16 -14.01 -10.36
CA PHE A 152 0.02 -13.52 -8.99
C PHE A 152 -0.88 -14.24 -7.96
N LEU A 153 -1.64 -15.26 -8.38
CA LEU A 153 -2.56 -16.00 -7.53
C LEU A 153 -2.13 -17.47 -7.41
N PRO A 154 -1.19 -17.78 -6.49
CA PRO A 154 -0.75 -19.15 -6.26
C PRO A 154 -1.87 -20.01 -5.68
N PHE A 155 -2.48 -20.86 -6.52
CA PHE A 155 -3.60 -21.73 -6.13
C PHE A 155 -3.37 -22.54 -4.85
N PRO A 156 -2.20 -23.18 -4.62
CA PRO A 156 -1.98 -23.93 -3.37
C PRO A 156 -2.10 -23.05 -2.12
N LEU A 157 -1.61 -21.81 -2.17
CA LEU A 157 -1.71 -20.88 -1.05
C LEU A 157 -3.15 -20.43 -0.82
N SER A 158 -3.89 -20.09 -1.88
CA SER A 158 -5.32 -19.75 -1.77
C SER A 158 -6.14 -20.91 -1.18
N LEU A 159 -5.87 -22.15 -1.59
CA LEU A 159 -6.54 -23.34 -1.06
C LEU A 159 -6.21 -23.55 0.43
N LEU A 160 -4.93 -23.47 0.81
CA LEU A 160 -4.49 -23.62 2.20
C LEU A 160 -5.09 -22.55 3.12
N LEU A 161 -5.13 -21.30 2.66
CA LEU A 161 -5.75 -20.20 3.39
C LEU A 161 -7.26 -20.40 3.54
N THR A 162 -7.93 -20.92 2.51
CA THR A 162 -9.36 -21.23 2.59
C THR A 162 -9.64 -22.36 3.58
N ILE A 163 -8.87 -23.45 3.53
CA ILE A 163 -9.00 -24.55 4.50
C ILE A 163 -8.75 -24.03 5.91
N SER A 164 -7.72 -23.21 6.10
CA SER A 164 -7.44 -22.58 7.40
C SER A 164 -8.63 -21.75 7.88
N ALA A 165 -9.20 -20.90 7.03
CA ALA A 165 -10.37 -20.09 7.36
C ALA A 165 -11.58 -20.94 7.76
N VAL A 166 -11.87 -22.03 7.04
CA VAL A 166 -12.95 -22.97 7.42
C VAL A 166 -12.68 -23.59 8.79
N MET A 167 -11.46 -24.04 9.05
CA MET A 167 -11.11 -24.68 10.32
C MET A 167 -11.23 -23.71 11.51
N TRP A 168 -10.77 -22.48 11.35
CA TRP A 168 -10.88 -21.45 12.40
C TRP A 168 -12.30 -20.94 12.58
N LEU A 169 -13.09 -20.87 11.50
CA LEU A 169 -14.52 -20.58 11.58
C LEU A 169 -15.25 -21.65 12.41
N LEU A 170 -15.03 -22.93 12.11
CA LEU A 170 -15.64 -24.04 12.86
C LEU A 170 -15.18 -24.06 14.32
N TYR A 171 -13.91 -23.72 14.59
CA TYR A 171 -13.39 -23.56 15.95
C TYR A 171 -14.08 -22.40 16.69
N GLY A 172 -14.20 -21.24 16.05
CA GLY A 172 -14.90 -20.07 16.61
C GLY A 172 -16.36 -20.39 16.94
N VAL A 173 -17.08 -21.04 16.03
CA VAL A 173 -18.47 -21.49 16.25
C VAL A 173 -18.55 -22.48 17.43
N SER A 174 -17.62 -23.43 17.51
CA SER A 174 -17.56 -24.41 18.61
C SER A 174 -17.35 -23.75 19.97
N LEU A 175 -16.55 -22.68 20.01
CA LEU A 175 -16.31 -21.88 21.22
C LEU A 175 -17.39 -20.80 21.47
N LYS A 176 -18.40 -20.69 20.60
CA LYS A 176 -19.35 -19.56 20.57
C LYS A 176 -18.62 -18.20 20.60
N ASP A 177 -17.49 -18.15 19.90
CA ASP A 177 -16.59 -17.00 19.85
C ASP A 177 -16.77 -16.24 18.53
N ILE A 178 -17.57 -15.17 18.59
CA ILE A 178 -17.82 -14.32 17.42
C ILE A 178 -16.54 -13.61 16.93
N TYR A 179 -15.58 -13.33 17.81
CA TYR A 179 -14.36 -12.60 17.47
C TYR A 179 -13.41 -13.45 16.63
N VAL A 180 -13.35 -14.76 16.89
CA VAL A 180 -12.65 -15.71 16.02
C VAL A 180 -13.46 -15.97 14.76
N THR A 181 -14.79 -16.05 14.86
CA THR A 181 -15.66 -16.42 13.72
C THR A 181 -15.67 -15.35 12.61
N LEU A 182 -15.84 -14.07 12.95
CA LEU A 182 -15.99 -12.97 11.99
C LEU A 182 -14.85 -12.84 10.95
N PRO A 183 -13.57 -12.70 11.34
CA PRO A 183 -12.49 -12.56 10.36
C PRO A 183 -12.32 -13.80 9.48
N ASN A 184 -12.70 -14.99 9.99
CA ASN A 184 -12.63 -16.23 9.23
C ASN A 184 -13.79 -16.40 8.23
N ILE A 185 -14.96 -15.81 8.50
CA ILE A 185 -16.02 -15.67 7.48
C ILE A 185 -15.49 -14.82 6.33
N VAL A 186 -14.90 -13.66 6.64
CA VAL A 186 -14.31 -12.78 5.61
C VAL A 186 -13.22 -13.53 4.85
N GLY A 187 -12.31 -14.20 5.54
CA GLY A 187 -11.25 -15.01 4.93
C GLY A 187 -11.78 -16.12 4.00
N LEU A 188 -12.85 -16.80 4.40
CA LEU A 188 -13.52 -17.79 3.57
C LEU A 188 -14.13 -17.17 2.31
N THR A 189 -14.76 -15.98 2.43
CA THR A 189 -15.28 -15.25 1.27
C THR A 189 -14.17 -14.91 0.27
N PHE A 190 -13.08 -14.31 0.74
CA PHE A 190 -11.93 -13.99 -0.11
C PHE A 190 -11.29 -15.24 -0.73
N GLY A 191 -11.10 -16.31 0.06
CA GLY A 191 -10.56 -17.58 -0.42
C GLY A 191 -11.43 -18.22 -1.50
N THR A 192 -12.76 -18.18 -1.32
CA THR A 192 -13.72 -18.69 -2.32
C THR A 192 -13.65 -17.90 -3.62
N ILE A 193 -13.64 -16.56 -3.54
CA ILE A 193 -13.49 -15.69 -4.72
C ILE A 193 -12.18 -16.00 -5.44
N GLN A 194 -11.07 -16.17 -4.72
CA GLN A 194 -9.78 -16.53 -5.33
C GLN A 194 -9.83 -17.87 -6.07
N MET A 195 -10.45 -18.91 -5.49
CA MET A 195 -10.61 -20.20 -6.15
C MET A 195 -11.46 -20.12 -7.42
N ILE A 196 -12.55 -19.34 -7.40
CA ILE A 196 -13.41 -19.12 -8.57
C ILE A 196 -12.64 -18.39 -9.67
N LEU A 197 -11.95 -17.29 -9.33
CA LEU A 197 -11.15 -16.52 -10.29
C LEU A 197 -10.02 -17.37 -10.89
N TYR A 198 -9.37 -18.21 -10.07
CA TYR A 198 -8.40 -19.16 -10.57
C TYR A 198 -9.03 -20.11 -11.60
N ALA A 199 -10.18 -20.72 -11.30
CA ALA A 199 -10.86 -21.63 -12.20
C ALA A 199 -11.26 -20.96 -13.54
N MET A 200 -11.69 -19.70 -13.50
CA MET A 200 -12.07 -18.93 -14.69
C MET A 200 -10.88 -18.54 -15.56
N TYR A 201 -9.78 -18.06 -14.95
CA TYR A 201 -8.66 -17.45 -15.67
C TYR A 201 -7.46 -18.37 -15.89
N ARG A 202 -7.39 -19.57 -15.29
CA ARG A 202 -6.26 -20.51 -15.46
C ARG A 202 -5.97 -20.93 -16.91
N LYS A 203 -6.93 -20.79 -17.82
CA LYS A 203 -6.79 -21.16 -19.24
C LYS A 203 -6.55 -19.96 -20.16
N ASN A 204 -6.59 -18.74 -19.62
CA ASN A 204 -6.38 -17.54 -20.41
C ASN A 204 -4.89 -17.24 -20.50
N LYS A 205 -4.41 -16.91 -21.71
CA LYS A 205 -3.05 -16.40 -21.90
C LYS A 205 -2.99 -14.98 -21.31
N PRO A 206 -1.95 -14.63 -20.55
CA PRO A 206 -1.84 -13.28 -19.97
C PRO A 206 -1.82 -12.25 -21.10
N VAL A 207 -2.71 -11.26 -21.03
CA VAL A 207 -2.57 -10.04 -21.81
C VAL A 207 -1.39 -9.31 -21.20
N LYS A 208 -0.29 -9.21 -21.95
CA LYS A 208 0.85 -8.39 -21.54
C LYS A 208 0.39 -6.95 -21.55
N ASP A 209 0.01 -6.41 -20.39
CA ASP A 209 0.22 -5.02 -20.01
C ASP A 209 -0.08 -4.81 -18.51
N GLU A 210 0.72 -3.92 -17.92
CA GLU A 210 0.84 -3.49 -16.50
C GLU A 210 1.77 -4.31 -15.57
N LYS A 211 2.93 -3.69 -15.30
CA LYS A 211 3.76 -3.94 -14.11
C LYS A 211 2.96 -3.54 -12.86
N LEU A 212 3.13 -4.29 -11.77
CA LEU A 212 2.51 -3.98 -10.47
C LEU A 212 2.72 -2.51 -10.06
N PRO A 213 1.76 -1.88 -9.36
CA PRO A 213 2.11 -0.77 -8.50
C PRO A 213 3.05 -1.31 -7.41
N GLU A 214 4.33 -0.93 -7.50
CA GLU A 214 5.23 -1.04 -6.36
C GLU A 214 4.60 -0.25 -5.20
N HIS A 215 4.50 -0.88 -4.02
CA HIS A 215 4.20 -0.14 -2.80
C HIS A 215 5.46 0.62 -2.38
N ASN A 216 5.79 1.66 -3.16
CA ASN A 216 6.87 2.60 -2.86
C ASN A 216 6.34 3.61 -1.85
N GLY A 217 6.64 3.36 -0.58
CA GLY A 217 6.64 4.40 0.43
C GLY A 217 7.87 5.29 0.26
N ASP A 218 7.89 6.11 -0.79
CA ASP A 218 8.88 7.17 -0.92
C ASP A 218 8.36 8.43 -0.24
N ILE A 219 8.84 8.64 0.98
CA ILE A 219 8.82 9.94 1.66
C ILE A 219 9.84 10.81 0.93
N ASN A 220 9.37 11.63 -0.01
CA ASN A 220 10.10 12.82 -0.44
C ASN A 220 9.84 13.90 0.61
N ASN A 221 10.89 14.28 1.32
CA ASN A 221 10.91 15.46 2.16
C ASN A 221 11.92 16.42 1.51
N GLU A 222 11.44 17.63 1.20
CA GLU A 222 12.11 18.92 0.97
C GLU A 222 11.22 19.70 -0.01
N ASN A 223 10.69 20.90 0.22
CA ASN A 223 10.75 21.87 1.32
C ASN A 223 9.61 22.89 1.09
N VAL A 224 8.95 23.34 2.18
CA VAL A 224 8.58 24.75 2.52
C VAL A 224 7.69 25.51 1.49
N ALA A 225 6.51 26.06 1.77
CA ALA A 225 5.98 26.83 2.91
C ALA A 225 4.43 26.91 2.74
N THR A 226 3.63 26.79 3.80
CA THR A 226 2.94 27.93 4.50
C THR A 226 1.96 28.63 3.53
N THR A 227 0.64 28.67 3.67
CA THR A 227 -0.27 28.63 4.82
C THR A 227 -1.70 28.74 4.23
N VAL A 228 -2.68 28.06 4.80
CA VAL A 228 -3.90 28.66 5.41
C VAL A 228 -5.20 28.47 4.62
N THR A 229 -6.03 27.62 5.25
CA THR A 229 -7.50 27.55 5.39
C THR A 229 -8.39 27.35 4.15
N THR A 230 -9.06 26.19 4.03
CA THR A 230 -10.44 25.90 4.52
C THR A 230 -11.46 26.90 3.98
N GLU A 231 -12.31 26.51 3.05
CA GLU A 231 -13.73 26.07 3.19
C GLU A 231 -14.39 26.68 1.94
N GLU A 232 -15.37 26.15 1.22
CA GLU A 232 -16.45 25.26 1.54
C GLU A 232 -17.12 24.80 0.22
N LYS A 233 -18.10 23.92 0.38
CA LYS A 233 -18.86 23.17 -0.62
C LYS A 233 -19.89 24.01 -1.40
N LYS A 234 -20.03 23.64 -2.68
CA LYS A 234 -21.28 23.31 -3.43
C LYS A 234 -22.32 24.39 -3.77
N GLU A 235 -22.81 24.20 -5.00
CA GLU A 235 -24.17 24.47 -5.53
C GLU A 235 -24.49 25.95 -5.84
N GLU A 236 -24.37 26.34 -7.12
CA GLU A 236 -25.54 26.48 -8.00
C GLU A 236 -25.11 26.75 -9.45
N VAL A 237 -25.77 26.01 -10.34
CA VAL A 237 -25.71 26.09 -11.80
C VAL A 237 -26.57 27.29 -12.25
N ASP A 238 -26.18 27.90 -13.37
CA ASP A 238 -26.92 28.91 -14.14
C ASP A 238 -27.09 30.31 -13.55
N LYS A 239 -26.10 31.18 -13.81
CA LYS A 239 -26.26 32.57 -14.33
C LYS A 239 -24.96 33.37 -14.15
N ALA A 240 -23.96 33.13 -14.99
CA ALA A 240 -22.86 34.09 -15.17
C ALA A 240 -22.24 34.03 -16.58
N GLU A 241 -23.01 33.62 -17.59
CA GLU A 241 -22.60 33.52 -19.00
C GLU A 241 -22.55 34.90 -19.72
N LYS A 242 -22.14 35.96 -19.03
CA LYS A 242 -22.07 37.32 -19.61
C LYS A 242 -20.84 38.14 -19.23
N GLY A 243 -19.92 37.59 -18.43
CA GLY A 243 -18.72 38.30 -17.96
C GLY A 243 -17.41 37.97 -18.69
N ASP A 244 -17.30 36.78 -19.30
CA ASP A 244 -16.00 36.27 -19.77
C ASP A 244 -15.66 36.61 -21.24
N ILE A 245 -16.64 37.07 -22.03
CA ILE A 245 -16.41 37.41 -23.44
C ILE A 245 -15.67 38.76 -23.56
N GLU A 246 -15.86 39.69 -22.62
CA GLU A 246 -15.29 41.04 -22.70
C GLU A 246 -13.83 41.15 -22.21
N ILE A 247 -13.37 40.17 -21.41
CA ILE A 247 -11.99 40.11 -20.89
C ILE A 247 -11.06 39.30 -21.82
N GLY A 248 -11.61 38.32 -22.55
CA GLY A 248 -10.88 37.56 -23.57
C GLY A 248 -10.48 38.43 -24.77
N VAL A 249 -11.43 39.21 -25.32
CA VAL A 249 -11.20 40.08 -26.49
C VAL A 249 -10.14 41.17 -26.21
N LYS A 250 -10.14 41.76 -25.01
CA LYS A 250 -9.13 42.76 -24.60
C LYS A 250 -7.71 42.19 -24.38
N ARG A 251 -7.57 40.88 -24.20
CA ARG A 251 -6.28 40.21 -24.00
C ARG A 251 -5.66 39.76 -25.33
N GLU A 252 -6.49 39.44 -26.31
CA GLU A 252 -6.09 39.12 -27.69
C GLU A 252 -5.71 40.40 -28.47
N GLU A 253 -6.48 41.49 -28.36
CA GLU A 253 -6.15 42.78 -29.00
C GLU A 253 -4.81 43.36 -28.49
N LYS A 254 -4.50 43.19 -27.19
CA LYS A 254 -3.20 43.63 -26.61
C LYS A 254 -2.02 42.73 -27.01
N GLN A 255 -2.27 41.48 -27.43
CA GLN A 255 -1.21 40.59 -27.93
C GLN A 255 -0.91 40.84 -29.41
N GLU A 256 -1.92 41.13 -30.25
CA GLU A 256 -1.70 41.53 -31.66
C GLU A 256 -0.99 42.89 -31.78
N GLU A 257 -1.31 43.87 -30.94
CA GLU A 257 -0.66 45.19 -30.98
C GLU A 257 0.82 45.14 -30.55
N GLN A 258 1.22 44.18 -29.69
CA GLN A 258 2.62 43.95 -29.31
C GLN A 258 3.39 43.13 -30.35
N LEU A 259 2.72 42.28 -31.13
CA LEU A 259 3.34 41.51 -32.20
C LEU A 259 3.66 42.41 -33.40
N ASN A 260 2.73 43.30 -33.79
CA ASN A 260 2.96 44.26 -34.88
C ASN A 260 4.08 45.27 -34.54
N LYS A 261 4.16 45.76 -33.30
CA LYS A 261 5.27 46.65 -32.86
C LYS A 261 6.64 45.97 -32.89
N LYS A 262 6.72 44.65 -32.70
CA LYS A 262 7.99 43.90 -32.82
C LYS A 262 8.38 43.63 -34.28
N GLN A 263 7.40 43.46 -35.18
CA GLN A 263 7.65 43.31 -36.60
C GLN A 263 8.15 44.62 -37.23
N ASP A 264 7.54 45.77 -36.90
CA ASP A 264 8.00 47.07 -37.40
C ASP A 264 9.41 47.43 -36.89
N HIS A 265 9.74 47.09 -35.64
CA HIS A 265 11.08 47.34 -35.11
C HIS A 265 12.16 46.49 -35.81
N ASN A 266 11.87 45.24 -36.16
CA ASN A 266 12.82 44.38 -36.88
C ASN A 266 13.02 44.81 -38.34
N ILE A 267 12.00 45.39 -39.00
CA ILE A 267 12.14 45.92 -40.36
C ILE A 267 13.01 47.19 -40.37
N ILE A 268 12.83 48.10 -39.40
CA ILE A 268 13.64 49.33 -39.29
C ILE A 268 15.11 49.01 -38.98
N VAL A 269 15.39 48.01 -38.15
CA VAL A 269 16.77 47.59 -37.83
C VAL A 269 17.44 46.92 -39.04
N HIS A 270 16.71 46.15 -39.86
CA HIS A 270 17.27 45.54 -41.05
C HIS A 270 17.62 46.57 -42.15
N ASP A 271 16.80 47.60 -42.32
CA ASP A 271 17.02 48.65 -43.35
C ASP A 271 18.20 49.59 -42.99
N GLN A 272 18.39 49.88 -41.69
CA GLN A 272 19.55 50.64 -41.22
C GLN A 272 20.88 49.87 -41.33
N THR A 273 20.84 48.54 -41.30
CA THR A 273 22.04 47.69 -41.40
C THR A 273 22.49 47.53 -42.86
N GLU A 274 21.56 47.48 -43.81
CA GLU A 274 21.83 47.49 -45.26
C GLU A 274 22.37 48.86 -45.73
N HIS A 275 21.81 49.98 -45.25
CA HIS A 275 22.26 51.31 -45.63
C HIS A 275 23.68 51.66 -45.13
N ASN A 276 24.12 51.06 -44.02
CA ASN A 276 25.49 51.26 -43.50
C ASN A 276 26.54 50.38 -44.22
N LYS A 277 26.16 49.24 -44.81
CA LYS A 277 27.07 48.42 -45.63
C LYS A 277 27.40 49.12 -46.95
N ASN A 278 26.41 49.65 -47.67
CA ASN A 278 26.64 50.33 -48.94
C ASN A 278 27.45 51.63 -48.81
N LYS A 279 27.37 52.34 -47.67
CA LYS A 279 28.20 53.54 -47.40
C LYS A 279 29.67 53.23 -47.09
N THR A 280 29.98 51.98 -46.73
CA THR A 280 31.36 51.56 -46.41
C THR A 280 32.09 51.08 -47.67
N GLU A 281 31.38 50.44 -48.60
CA GLU A 281 31.93 50.03 -49.91
C GLU A 281 32.19 51.22 -50.85
N ASP A 282 31.37 52.28 -50.81
CA ASP A 282 31.60 53.50 -51.60
C ASP A 282 32.79 54.38 -51.10
N ARG A 283 33.29 54.15 -49.87
CA ARG A 283 34.46 54.87 -49.33
C ARG A 283 35.79 54.19 -49.63
N GLU A 284 35.81 52.90 -49.96
CA GLU A 284 37.04 52.18 -50.33
C GLU A 284 37.36 52.26 -51.84
N SER A 285 36.47 52.81 -52.68
CA SER A 285 36.67 52.95 -54.14
C SER A 285 37.25 54.31 -54.59
N CYS A 286 37.51 55.25 -53.66
CA CYS A 286 38.03 56.59 -53.96
C CYS A 286 39.46 56.87 -53.44
N GLU A 287 40.19 55.86 -52.96
CA GLU A 287 41.62 55.96 -52.65
C GLU A 287 42.44 54.96 -53.50
N VAL A 288 42.49 55.20 -54.82
CA VAL A 288 43.61 54.85 -55.73
C VAL A 288 43.73 55.92 -56.81
#